data_AF-A0A532B125-F1
#
_entry.id   AF-A0A532B125-F1
#
_cell.length_a   1.000
_cell.length_b   1.000
_cell.length_c   1.000
_cell.angle_alpha   90.00
_cell.angle_beta   90.00
_cell.angle_gamma   90.00
#
_symmetry.space_group_name_H-M   'P 1'
#
loop_
_entity.id
_entity.type
_entity.pdbx_description
1 polymer ?
#
loop_
_entity_poly.entity_id
_entity_poly.type
_entity_poly.pdbx_seq_one_letter_code
_entity_poly.pdbx_strand_id
1 'polypeptide(L)'
;PRLWIDAVSHVAMGRDRRTYRFLKDTRIGRVVLAESTDMKVVADQVTRYVAERVVERQRMMEGGIEQAVAGLKRAPVAEAEPPLQIAARSNGWSAFFSGLGLIAAGALVGLAISLVLFWDRIVAMKISF
;
A
#
# COMPACT_ATOMS: atom_id res chain seq x y z
N PRO A 1 21.09 27.31 5.28
CA PRO A 1 20.15 26.50 6.10
C PRO A 1 19.72 25.22 5.35
N ARG A 2 19.60 24.10 6.08
CA ARG A 2 19.14 22.81 5.55
C ARG A 2 17.99 22.30 6.42
N LEU A 3 16.93 21.81 5.80
CA LEU A 3 15.84 21.10 6.45
C LEU A 3 16.05 19.61 6.23
N TRP A 4 16.45 18.87 7.26
CA TRP A 4 16.61 17.42 7.19
C TRP A 4 15.24 16.74 7.24
N ILE A 5 15.01 15.82 6.31
CA ILE A 5 13.77 15.04 6.22
C ILE A 5 13.98 13.66 6.82
N ASP A 6 15.13 13.04 6.52
CA ASP A 6 15.58 11.80 7.13
C ASP A 6 17.11 11.79 7.25
N ALA A 7 17.69 10.65 7.63
CA ALA A 7 19.13 10.51 7.83
C ALA A 7 19.98 10.76 6.57
N VAL A 8 19.40 10.65 5.37
CA VAL A 8 20.12 10.76 4.09
C VAL A 8 19.54 11.80 3.14
N SER A 9 18.41 12.43 3.47
CA SER A 9 17.66 13.30 2.57
C SER A 9 17.33 14.62 3.26
N HIS A 10 17.54 15.72 2.55
CA HIS A 10 17.29 17.06 3.06
C HIS A 10 16.93 18.03 1.95
N VAL A 11 16.25 19.11 2.31
CA VAL A 11 16.04 20.26 1.44
C VAL A 11 17.11 21.31 1.75
N ALA A 12 17.82 21.73 0.71
CA ALA A 12 18.75 22.84 0.76
C ALA A 12 18.25 23.99 -0.09
N MET A 13 18.51 25.20 0.37
CA MET A 13 18.23 26.41 -0.38
C MET A 13 19.49 26.85 -1.14
N GLY A 14 19.32 27.29 -2.38
CA GLY A 14 20.36 27.90 -3.20
C GLY A 14 20.95 29.15 -2.53
N ARG A 15 22.12 29.58 -3.00
CA ARG A 15 22.85 30.72 -2.43
C ARG A 15 22.03 32.01 -2.48
N ASP A 16 21.25 32.16 -3.52
CA ASP A 16 20.35 33.29 -3.80
C ASP A 16 19.03 33.24 -3.01
N ARG A 17 18.79 32.17 -2.24
CA ARG A 17 17.54 31.91 -1.52
C ARG A 17 16.28 31.75 -2.38
N ARG A 18 16.43 31.52 -3.69
CA ARG A 18 15.28 31.39 -4.61
C ARG A 18 15.04 29.96 -5.03
N THR A 19 16.11 29.19 -5.19
CA THR A 19 16.00 27.80 -5.61
C THR A 19 15.98 26.87 -4.40
N TYR A 20 14.96 26.03 -4.32
CA TYR A 20 14.87 24.92 -3.37
C TYR A 20 15.31 23.63 -4.06
N ARG A 21 16.19 22.88 -3.41
CA ARG A 21 16.67 21.58 -3.89
C ARG A 21 16.41 20.52 -2.85
N PHE A 22 15.66 19.49 -3.22
CA PHE A 22 15.54 18.27 -2.45
C PHE A 22 16.62 17.28 -2.88
N LEU A 23 17.47 16.90 -1.92
CA LEU A 23 18.70 16.18 -2.16
C LEU A 23 18.70 14.89 -1.33
N LYS A 24 19.23 13.82 -1.90
CA LYS A 24 19.48 12.54 -1.24
C LYS A 24 20.94 12.17 -1.38
N ASP A 25 21.60 11.98 -0.25
CA ASP A 25 22.97 11.48 -0.18
C ASP A 25 22.94 9.95 -0.39
N THR A 26 23.76 9.48 -1.33
CA THR A 26 23.93 8.07 -1.67
C THR A 26 25.41 7.71 -1.62
N ARG A 27 25.74 6.41 -1.69
CA ARG A 27 27.14 5.96 -1.71
C ARG A 27 27.94 6.52 -2.89
N ILE A 28 27.29 6.75 -4.03
CA ILE A 28 27.92 7.24 -5.27
C ILE A 28 27.96 8.78 -5.29
N GLY A 29 27.41 9.45 -4.27
CA GLY A 29 27.33 10.89 -4.17
C GLY A 29 25.91 11.37 -3.96
N ARG A 30 25.70 12.67 -4.19
CA ARG A 30 24.41 13.32 -3.94
C ARG A 30 23.55 13.35 -5.20
N VAL A 31 22.30 12.91 -5.07
CA VAL A 31 21.29 12.96 -6.13
C VAL A 31 20.31 14.09 -5.82
N VAL A 32 19.95 14.86 -6.85
CA VAL A 32 18.88 15.86 -6.77
C VAL A 32 17.56 15.16 -7.13
N LEU A 33 16.67 15.04 -6.15
CA LEU A 33 15.35 14.42 -6.36
C LEU A 33 14.37 15.43 -6.95
N ALA A 34 14.49 16.71 -6.57
CA ALA A 34 13.70 17.78 -7.12
C ALA A 34 14.42 19.13 -6.98
N GLU A 35 14.25 20.00 -7.97
CA GLU A 35 14.73 21.38 -7.94
C GLU A 35 13.65 22.30 -8.49
N SER A 36 13.33 23.37 -7.78
CA SER A 36 12.39 24.39 -8.23
C SER A 36 12.60 25.70 -7.50
N THR A 37 12.20 26.81 -8.13
CA THR A 37 12.08 28.10 -7.47
C THR A 37 10.78 28.25 -6.67
N ASP A 38 9.79 27.40 -6.95
CA ASP A 38 8.55 27.34 -6.17
C ASP A 38 8.70 26.33 -5.02
N MET A 39 8.51 26.83 -3.79
CA MET A 39 8.57 26.02 -2.57
C MET A 39 7.52 24.91 -2.55
N LYS A 40 6.31 25.14 -3.10
CA LYS A 40 5.23 24.15 -3.08
C LYS A 40 5.61 22.90 -3.85
N VAL A 41 6.21 23.07 -5.03
CA VAL A 41 6.67 21.95 -5.87
C VAL A 41 7.65 21.06 -5.10
N VAL A 42 8.60 21.64 -4.36
CA VAL A 42 9.57 20.85 -3.57
C VAL A 42 8.90 20.21 -2.36
N ALA A 43 7.97 20.89 -1.69
CA ALA A 43 7.21 20.33 -0.58
C ALA A 43 6.36 19.12 -0.99
N ASP A 44 5.74 19.16 -2.17
CA ASP A 44 4.97 18.03 -2.71
C ASP A 44 5.88 16.82 -3.00
N GLN A 45 7.09 17.05 -3.52
CA GLN A 45 8.08 15.99 -3.74
C GLN A 45 8.56 15.37 -2.43
N VAL A 46 8.79 16.19 -1.41
CA VAL A 46 9.13 15.71 -0.06
C VAL A 46 7.99 14.87 0.50
N THR A 47 6.75 15.32 0.35
CA THR A 47 5.56 14.62 0.85
C THR A 47 5.43 13.25 0.18
N ARG A 48 5.55 13.20 -1.15
CA ARG A 48 5.54 11.95 -1.91
C ARG A 48 6.66 11.00 -1.48
N TYR A 49 7.88 11.50 -1.34
CA TYR A 49 9.03 10.72 -0.87
C TYR A 49 8.78 10.10 0.51
N VAL A 50 8.28 10.89 1.47
CA VAL A 50 7.99 10.40 2.81
C VAL A 50 6.87 9.35 2.78
N ALA A 51 5.82 9.57 1.99
CA ALA A 51 4.73 8.61 1.84
C ALA A 51 5.23 7.26 1.30
N GLU A 52 6.01 7.28 0.21
CA GLU A 52 6.64 6.07 -0.36
C GLU A 52 7.51 5.37 0.70
N ARG A 53 8.32 6.14 1.43
CA ARG A 53 9.23 5.58 2.43
C ARG A 53 8.52 4.97 3.64
N VAL A 54 7.41 5.54 4.07
CA VAL A 54 6.58 4.97 5.13
C VAL A 54 5.98 3.64 4.66
N VAL A 55 5.44 3.59 3.44
CA VAL A 55 4.87 2.35 2.88
C VAL A 55 5.93 1.27 2.71
N GLU A 56 7.11 1.61 2.17
CA GLU A 56 8.24 0.68 2.08
C GLU A 56 8.60 0.10 3.45
N ARG A 57 8.70 0.97 4.47
CA ARG A 57 9.04 0.56 5.83
C ARG A 57 7.99 -0.37 6.43
N GLN A 58 6.70 -0.07 6.25
CA GLN A 58 5.62 -0.93 6.73
C GLN A 58 5.68 -2.30 6.06
N ARG A 59 5.82 -2.35 4.73
CA ARG A 59 5.96 -3.62 3.99
C ARG A 59 7.16 -4.46 4.45
N MET A 60 8.27 -3.82 4.80
CA MET A 60 9.44 -4.52 5.35
C MET A 60 9.19 -5.07 6.75
N MET A 61 8.44 -4.35 7.59
CA MET A 61 8.10 -4.79 8.96
C MET A 61 7.00 -5.85 9.01
N GLU A 62 6.03 -5.77 8.10
CA GLU A 62 4.92 -6.72 7.97
C GLU A 62 5.36 -8.09 7.45
N GLY A 63 6.61 -8.23 6.97
CA GLY A 63 7.30 -9.51 6.92
C GLY A 63 6.53 -10.62 6.20
N GLY A 64 6.16 -10.40 4.94
CA GLY A 64 5.46 -11.39 4.14
C GLY A 64 5.72 -11.23 2.65
N ILE A 65 6.98 -11.18 2.23
CA ILE A 65 7.25 -11.59 0.86
C ILE A 65 7.21 -13.12 0.87
N GLU A 66 6.10 -13.69 0.43
CA GLU A 66 6.14 -14.84 -0.46
C GLU A 66 7.11 -14.51 -1.61
N GLN A 67 8.43 -14.63 -1.35
CA GLN A 67 9.46 -14.81 -2.38
C GLN A 67 9.46 -16.29 -2.82
N ALA A 68 8.30 -16.94 -2.80
CA ALA A 68 8.10 -18.35 -3.06
C ALA A 68 7.07 -18.60 -4.17
N VAL A 69 7.01 -17.71 -5.17
CA VAL A 69 6.61 -18.10 -6.54
C VAL A 69 7.91 -18.08 -7.36
N ALA A 70 8.80 -19.06 -7.27
CA ALA A 70 8.56 -20.45 -7.66
C ALA A 70 7.65 -20.55 -8.91
N GLY A 71 7.99 -19.78 -9.94
CA GLY A 71 7.26 -19.74 -11.20
C GLY A 71 8.17 -19.34 -12.36
N LEU A 72 9.40 -19.85 -12.38
CA LEU A 72 10.26 -19.87 -13.57
C LEU A 72 9.59 -20.74 -14.66
N LYS A 73 8.59 -20.19 -15.34
CA LYS A 73 8.38 -20.42 -16.77
C LYS A 73 8.56 -19.08 -17.45
N ARG A 74 9.84 -18.69 -17.56
CA ARG A 74 10.27 -17.69 -18.53
C ARG A 74 10.01 -18.32 -19.91
N ALA A 75 8.88 -17.98 -20.53
CA ALA A 75 8.67 -18.25 -21.95
C ALA A 75 9.76 -17.51 -22.74
N PRO A 76 10.34 -18.11 -23.79
CA PRO A 76 11.40 -17.47 -24.57
C PRO A 76 10.85 -16.18 -25.19
N VAL A 77 11.57 -15.09 -24.92
CA VAL A 77 11.28 -13.75 -25.43
C VAL A 77 11.47 -13.76 -26.94
N ALA A 78 10.41 -13.45 -27.68
CA ALA A 78 10.52 -12.93 -29.04
C ALA A 78 10.58 -11.40 -28.94
N GLU A 79 11.68 -10.87 -29.46
CA GLU A 79 12.11 -9.49 -29.50
C GLU A 79 11.10 -8.56 -30.21
N ALA A 80 10.60 -7.55 -29.48
CA ALA A 80 10.14 -6.25 -30.00
C ALA A 80 9.73 -5.32 -28.83
N GLU A 81 10.51 -4.27 -28.57
CA GLU A 81 10.03 -3.03 -27.92
C GLU A 81 9.56 -2.03 -29.01
N PRO A 82 8.82 -0.92 -28.73
CA PRO A 82 8.23 -0.36 -27.48
C PRO A 82 6.72 0.05 -27.69
N PRO A 83 5.98 0.78 -26.79
CA PRO A 83 6.20 1.17 -25.39
C PRO A 83 5.18 0.52 -24.43
N LEU A 84 5.57 0.21 -23.18
CA LEU A 84 4.65 -0.29 -22.17
C LEU A 84 3.72 0.82 -21.66
N GLN A 85 2.48 0.77 -22.15
CA GLN A 85 1.34 1.49 -21.60
C GLN A 85 1.15 1.14 -20.12
N ILE A 86 0.93 2.17 -19.31
CA ILE A 86 0.49 2.05 -17.92
C ILE A 86 -0.93 1.48 -17.94
N ALA A 87 -1.08 0.17 -17.77
CA ALA A 87 -2.38 -0.46 -17.57
C ALA A 87 -2.27 -1.67 -16.66
N ALA A 88 -2.55 -1.47 -15.38
CA ALA A 88 -3.30 -2.44 -14.59
C ALA A 88 -4.02 -1.68 -13.47
N ARG A 89 -5.14 -1.07 -13.83
CA ARG A 89 -6.17 -0.66 -12.87
C ARG A 89 -6.72 -1.96 -12.27
N SER A 90 -6.13 -2.45 -11.18
CA SER A 90 -6.64 -3.62 -10.49
C SER A 90 -7.98 -3.26 -9.85
N ASN A 91 -9.05 -3.90 -10.34
CA ASN A 91 -10.43 -3.70 -9.91
C ASN A 91 -10.62 -4.00 -8.40
N GLY A 92 -10.48 -2.95 -7.57
CA GLY A 92 -10.72 -2.99 -6.12
C GLY A 92 -12.16 -3.38 -5.73
N TRP A 93 -13.09 -3.38 -6.69
CA TRP A 93 -14.46 -3.86 -6.49
C TRP A 93 -14.54 -5.37 -6.23
N SER A 94 -13.66 -6.18 -6.82
CA SER A 94 -13.65 -7.63 -6.59
C SER A 94 -13.23 -8.01 -5.16
N ALA A 95 -12.30 -7.25 -4.58
CA ALA A 95 -11.90 -7.40 -3.18
C ALA A 95 -13.04 -7.04 -2.21
N PHE A 96 -13.80 -5.98 -2.52
CA PHE A 96 -14.95 -5.56 -1.71
C PHE A 96 -16.08 -6.60 -1.68
N PHE A 97 -16.43 -7.22 -2.82
CA PHE A 97 -17.44 -8.28 -2.87
C PHE A 97 -16.97 -9.61 -2.26
N SER A 98 -15.66 -9.90 -2.31
CA SER A 98 -15.12 -11.10 -1.65
C SER A 98 -15.23 -11.05 -0.12
N GLY A 99 -15.06 -9.87 0.49
CA GLY A 99 -15.22 -9.67 1.93
C GLY A 99 -16.67 -9.80 2.39
N LEU A 100 -17.63 -9.28 1.60
CA LEU A 100 -19.05 -9.36 1.93
C LEU A 100 -19.59 -10.80 1.89
N GLY A 101 -19.10 -11.63 0.97
CA GLY A 101 -19.48 -13.04 0.87
C GLY A 101 -19.07 -13.86 2.09
N LEU A 102 -17.88 -13.62 2.64
CA LEU A 102 -17.38 -14.28 3.86
C LEU A 102 -18.21 -13.92 5.10
N ILE A 103 -18.62 -12.65 5.23
CA ILE A 103 -19.45 -12.18 6.34
C ILE A 103 -20.86 -12.80 6.26
N ALA A 104 -21.47 -12.83 5.08
CA ALA A 104 -22.79 -13.44 4.88
C ALA A 104 -22.78 -14.94 5.16
N ALA A 105 -21.73 -15.66 4.73
CA ALA A 105 -21.57 -17.08 5.02
C ALA A 105 -21.43 -17.35 6.53
N GLY A 106 -20.62 -16.55 7.23
CA GLY A 106 -20.43 -16.68 8.68
C GLY A 106 -21.72 -16.41 9.48
N ALA A 107 -22.49 -15.39 9.08
CA ALA A 107 -23.76 -15.04 9.72
C ALA A 107 -24.80 -16.17 9.60
N LEU A 108 -24.90 -16.81 8.43
CA LEU A 108 -25.85 -17.90 8.20
C LEU A 108 -25.47 -19.16 8.99
N VAL A 109 -24.18 -19.50 9.04
CA VAL A 109 -23.69 -20.64 9.83
C VAL A 109 -23.91 -20.40 11.32
N GLY A 110 -23.60 -19.20 11.81
CA GLY A 110 -23.84 -18.81 13.21
C GLY A 110 -25.31 -18.89 13.59
N LEU A 111 -26.21 -18.42 12.72
CA LEU A 111 -27.65 -18.48 12.94
C LEU A 111 -28.18 -19.92 12.98
N ALA A 112 -27.71 -20.78 12.08
CA ALA A 112 -28.08 -22.20 12.05
C ALA A 112 -27.62 -22.94 13.32
N ILE A 113 -26.38 -22.71 13.77
CA ILE A 113 -25.85 -23.30 15.00
C ILE A 113 -26.65 -22.80 16.22
N SER A 114 -26.98 -21.52 16.27
CA SER A 114 -27.77 -20.94 17.36
C SER A 114 -29.17 -21.57 17.44
N LEU A 115 -29.83 -21.79 16.30
CA LEU A 115 -31.14 -22.47 16.24
C LEU A 115 -31.08 -23.93 16.70
N VAL A 116 -30.01 -24.65 16.36
CA VAL A 116 -29.82 -26.04 16.79
C VAL A 116 -29.57 -26.12 18.30
N LEU A 117 -28.71 -25.25 18.84
CA LEU A 117 -28.36 -25.27 20.26
C LEU A 117 -29.47 -24.75 21.18
N PHE A 118 -30.28 -23.80 20.71
CA PHE A 118 -31.39 -23.23 21.48
C PHE A 118 -32.75 -23.85 21.16
N TRP A 119 -32.80 -24.94 20.39
CA TRP A 119 -34.04 -25.61 20.01
C TRP A 119 -34.86 -26.03 21.25
N ASP A 120 -34.21 -26.65 22.25
CA ASP A 120 -34.87 -27.08 23.48
C ASP A 120 -35.38 -25.91 24.34
N ARG A 121 -34.70 -24.75 24.28
CA ARG A 121 -35.10 -23.54 25.02
C ARG A 121 -36.25 -22.78 24.35
N ILE A 122 -36.28 -22.77 23.02
CA ILE A 122 -37.37 -22.18 22.23
C ILE A 122 -38.65 -23.02 22.38
N VAL A 123 -38.53 -24.35 22.41
CA VAL A 123 -39.67 -25.25 22.62
C VAL A 123 -40.19 -25.15 24.07
N ALA A 124 -39.30 -25.05 25.06
CA ALA A 124 -39.69 -24.88 26.47
C ALA A 124 -40.42 -23.56 26.76
N MET A 125 -40.13 -22.48 26.02
CA MET A 125 -40.83 -21.19 26.16
C MET A 125 -42.24 -21.18 25.56
N LYS A 126 -42.64 -22.19 24.76
CA LYS A 126 -43.97 -22.28 24.14
C LYS A 126 -45.02 -23.02 24.99
N ILE A 127 -44.67 -23.54 26.17
CA ILE A 127 -45.61 -24.23 27.07
C ILE A 127 -45.52 -23.63 28.47
N SER A 128 -46.10 -22.44 28.63
CA SER A 128 -46.64 -21.95 29.90
C SER A 128 -47.69 -20.90 29.57
N PHE A 129 -48.89 -21.36 29.22
CA PHE A 129 -50.13 -20.61 29.35
C PHE A 129 -50.89 -21.18 30.55
#